data_AF-A0A3A4WHV5-F1
#
_entry.id   AF-A0A3A4WHV5-F1
#
_cell.length_a   1.000
_cell.length_b   1.000
_cell.length_c   1.000
_cell.angle_alpha   90.00
_cell.angle_beta   90.00
_cell.angle_gamma   90.00
#
_symmetry.space_group_name_H-M   'P 1'
#
loop_
_entity.id
_entity.type
_entity.pdbx_description
1 polymer ?
#
loop_
_entity_poly.entity_id
_entity_poly.type
_entity_poly.pdbx_seq_one_letter_code
_entity_poly.pdbx_strand_id
1 'polypeptide(L)'
;MKRIPWIHAIIAAAVVAIALFSSTFAYNLGGANWPNRQAAIHSMGGNSNPAFDNAFVEAMGNWNNLSNFAFISIPAFADPCTIPNVSGGQSGWAFSETACGEAFGPNTLAVNISWVYQNDGRIIKNSTLFNNRIAFDIHNGSSAGFIDFRRVATHELGHAAGLGHEDTVFALMNSFYSEFIEEPQVDDINGIRALYGGGDGNRAYVEAFVTRFYQQCLSRNPDPGGLAGWVNALLAGTLSGADVANGFIFSPEFIARNTTNEEFVAILYRAFFAREPDAGGYNGWVNSLNSGASRQAVLDGFTHSLEFENLCAIYGITPYFA
;
A
#
# COMPACT_ATOMS: atom_id res chain seq x y z
N MET A 1 -12.59 20.76 -25.37
CA MET A 1 -12.07 19.38 -25.47
C MET A 1 -13.02 18.52 -26.30
N LYS A 2 -12.60 18.03 -27.47
CA LYS A 2 -13.38 17.03 -28.23
C LYS A 2 -13.26 15.69 -27.51
N ARG A 3 -14.34 15.21 -26.87
CA ARG A 3 -14.38 13.91 -26.20
C ARG A 3 -14.22 12.81 -27.24
N ILE A 4 -13.20 11.97 -27.08
CA ILE A 4 -13.06 10.72 -27.84
C ILE A 4 -13.95 9.71 -27.13
N PRO A 5 -14.95 9.11 -27.80
CA PRO A 5 -16.09 8.45 -27.16
C PRO A 5 -15.78 7.16 -26.39
N TRP A 6 -14.50 6.77 -26.23
CA TRP A 6 -14.10 5.52 -25.57
C TRP A 6 -13.02 5.68 -24.49
N ILE A 7 -12.59 6.91 -24.18
CA ILE A 7 -11.60 7.22 -23.13
C ILE A 7 -12.14 8.31 -22.20
N HIS A 8 -11.90 8.20 -20.89
CA HIS A 8 -12.12 9.27 -19.91
C HIS A 8 -10.88 9.46 -19.03
N ALA A 9 -10.73 10.64 -18.42
CA ALA A 9 -9.64 10.96 -17.51
C ALA A 9 -10.14 10.94 -16.05
N ILE A 10 -9.36 10.30 -15.17
CA ILE A 10 -9.49 10.34 -13.71
C ILE A 10 -8.36 11.23 -13.18
N ILE A 11 -8.68 12.14 -12.26
CA ILE A 11 -7.70 13.05 -11.64
C ILE A 11 -7.68 12.77 -10.15
N ALA A 12 -6.49 12.47 -9.63
CA ALA A 12 -6.19 12.38 -8.20
C ALA A 12 -5.15 13.46 -7.84
N ALA A 13 -5.12 13.90 -6.59
CA ALA A 13 -4.33 15.06 -6.18
C ALA A 13 -3.85 14.97 -4.72
N ALA A 14 -2.55 15.09 -4.50
CA ALA A 14 -1.98 15.31 -3.17
C ALA A 14 -2.19 16.77 -2.69
N VAL A 15 -2.59 16.96 -1.43
CA VAL A 15 -2.91 18.29 -0.87
C VAL A 15 -2.25 18.59 0.49
N VAL A 16 -2.15 19.88 0.84
CA VAL A 16 -1.76 20.36 2.18
C VAL A 16 -2.96 21.01 2.88
N ALA A 17 -3.57 20.37 3.88
CA ALA A 17 -4.63 20.97 4.71
C ALA A 17 -4.82 20.26 6.07
N ILE A 18 -5.53 20.91 7.01
CA ILE A 18 -5.96 20.34 8.29
C ILE A 18 -7.25 19.53 8.08
N ALA A 19 -7.29 18.33 8.66
CA ALA A 19 -8.27 17.28 8.41
C ALA A 19 -9.74 17.73 8.47
N LEU A 20 -10.47 17.44 7.40
CA LEU A 20 -11.91 17.16 7.43
C LEU A 20 -12.09 15.78 6.81
N PHE A 21 -12.31 14.77 7.65
CA PHE A 21 -12.41 13.38 7.23
C PHE A 21 -13.69 13.13 6.44
N SER A 22 -13.54 12.69 5.19
CA SER A 22 -14.61 12.00 4.45
C SER A 22 -14.02 10.80 3.74
N SER A 23 -14.62 9.64 3.97
CA SER A 23 -14.18 8.33 3.49
C SER A 23 -14.10 8.20 1.97
N THR A 24 -12.97 7.72 1.46
CA THR A 24 -12.86 7.00 0.19
C THR A 24 -12.06 5.72 0.43
N PHE A 25 -12.51 4.59 -0.12
CA PHE A 25 -11.80 3.31 0.00
C PHE A 25 -10.42 3.36 -0.69
N ALA A 26 -9.39 2.81 -0.06
CA ALA A 26 -8.03 2.66 -0.58
C ALA A 26 -7.94 1.89 -1.93
N TYR A 27 -8.90 1.00 -2.21
CA TYR A 27 -8.95 0.24 -3.46
C TYR A 27 -10.39 -0.12 -3.86
N ASN A 28 -10.62 -0.15 -5.17
CA ASN A 28 -11.84 -0.68 -5.78
C ASN A 28 -11.41 -1.88 -6.65
N LEU A 29 -11.96 -3.08 -6.41
CA LEU A 29 -11.67 -4.27 -7.22
C LEU A 29 -12.14 -4.14 -8.69
N GLY A 30 -12.99 -3.15 -8.99
CA GLY A 30 -13.32 -2.68 -10.35
C GLY A 30 -12.66 -1.34 -10.72
N GLY A 31 -11.64 -0.91 -9.98
CA GLY A 31 -10.88 0.32 -10.19
C GLY A 31 -9.86 0.23 -11.32
N ALA A 32 -9.31 1.37 -11.70
CA ALA A 32 -8.40 1.48 -12.83
C ALA A 32 -7.07 0.74 -12.56
N ASN A 33 -6.74 -0.26 -13.38
CA ASN A 33 -5.50 -1.04 -13.26
C ASN A 33 -4.82 -1.24 -14.62
N TRP A 34 -3.52 -1.57 -14.59
CA TRP A 34 -2.74 -1.87 -15.79
C TRP A 34 -2.91 -3.34 -16.23
N PRO A 35 -3.35 -3.61 -17.47
CA PRO A 35 -3.65 -4.98 -17.93
C PRO A 35 -2.46 -5.93 -17.90
N ASN A 36 -1.25 -5.41 -18.13
CA ASN A 36 -0.02 -6.21 -18.17
C ASN A 36 0.77 -6.13 -16.86
N ARG A 37 0.20 -5.55 -15.80
CA ARG A 37 0.87 -5.29 -14.51
C ARG A 37 2.18 -4.50 -14.68
N GLN A 38 2.26 -3.69 -15.72
CA GLN A 38 3.42 -2.87 -16.01
C GLN A 38 2.97 -1.50 -16.50
N ALA A 39 3.70 -0.47 -16.09
CA ALA A 39 3.51 0.90 -16.57
C ALA A 39 4.85 1.48 -17.00
N ALA A 40 4.98 1.79 -18.29
CA ALA A 40 6.16 2.44 -18.83
C ALA A 40 6.00 3.96 -18.73
N ILE A 41 6.90 4.64 -18.01
CA ILE A 41 6.85 6.08 -17.77
C ILE A 41 8.13 6.73 -18.30
N HIS A 42 7.96 7.80 -19.06
CA HIS A 42 9.02 8.70 -19.50
C HIS A 42 9.53 9.48 -18.29
N SER A 43 10.73 9.13 -17.84
CA SER A 43 11.24 9.52 -16.53
C SER A 43 11.97 10.86 -16.52
N MET A 44 12.14 11.50 -17.67
CA MET A 44 12.72 12.84 -17.74
C MET A 44 11.58 13.86 -17.64
N GLY A 45 11.64 14.76 -16.66
CA GLY A 45 10.55 15.69 -16.37
C GLY A 45 10.53 16.96 -17.24
N GLY A 46 11.40 17.04 -18.25
CA GLY A 46 11.58 18.25 -19.07
C GLY A 46 12.11 19.46 -18.28
N ASN A 47 12.66 19.20 -17.09
CA ASN A 47 13.22 20.20 -16.19
C ASN A 47 14.74 20.33 -16.40
N SER A 48 15.35 21.39 -15.86
CA SER A 48 16.79 21.63 -16.00
C SER A 48 17.65 20.96 -14.92
N ASN A 49 17.05 20.32 -13.91
CA ASN A 49 17.75 19.74 -12.77
C ASN A 49 17.60 18.20 -12.75
N PRO A 50 18.60 17.45 -13.24
CA PRO A 50 18.52 15.99 -13.36
C PRO A 50 18.37 15.26 -12.02
N ALA A 51 18.58 15.93 -10.87
CA ALA A 51 18.32 15.35 -9.56
C ALA A 51 16.84 14.96 -9.40
N PHE A 52 15.90 15.73 -9.95
CA PHE A 52 14.48 15.39 -9.89
C PHE A 52 14.13 14.21 -10.80
N ASP A 53 14.80 14.06 -11.95
CA ASP A 53 14.65 12.88 -12.81
C ASP A 53 15.09 11.61 -12.07
N ASN A 54 16.23 11.67 -11.38
CA ASN A 54 16.71 10.56 -10.56
C ASN A 54 15.75 10.25 -9.39
N ALA A 55 15.30 11.27 -8.66
CA ALA A 55 14.35 11.10 -7.56
C ALA A 55 13.01 10.51 -8.03
N PHE A 56 12.55 10.86 -9.23
CA PHE A 56 11.34 10.26 -9.81
C PHE A 56 11.54 8.78 -10.14
N VAL A 57 12.71 8.40 -10.66
CA VAL A 57 13.06 6.98 -10.89
C VAL A 57 13.19 6.22 -9.57
N GLU A 58 13.75 6.82 -8.53
CA GLU A 58 13.77 6.24 -7.17
C GLU A 58 12.34 5.99 -6.67
N ALA A 59 11.45 6.98 -6.79
CA ALA A 59 10.04 6.85 -6.41
C ALA A 59 9.31 5.74 -7.19
N MET A 60 9.64 5.52 -8.47
CA MET A 60 9.14 4.35 -9.23
C MET A 60 9.66 3.03 -8.61
N GLY A 61 10.93 3.01 -8.20
CA GLY A 61 11.57 1.88 -7.54
C GLY A 61 10.92 1.49 -6.22
N ASN A 62 10.38 2.46 -5.48
CA ASN A 62 9.71 2.23 -4.19
C ASN A 62 8.44 1.37 -4.32
N TRP A 63 7.79 1.36 -5.48
CA TRP A 63 6.65 0.48 -5.76
C TRP A 63 7.04 -0.88 -6.35
N ASN A 64 8.21 -0.94 -7.00
CA ASN A 64 8.68 -2.14 -7.65
C ASN A 64 9.02 -3.21 -6.62
N ASN A 65 8.66 -4.47 -6.90
CA ASN A 65 8.84 -5.64 -6.02
C ASN A 65 7.95 -5.65 -4.76
N LEU A 66 7.02 -4.71 -4.61
CA LEU A 66 5.95 -4.80 -3.60
C LEU A 66 4.80 -5.68 -4.07
N SER A 67 4.67 -5.92 -5.38
CA SER A 67 3.62 -6.73 -5.99
C SER A 67 4.16 -7.35 -7.29
N ASN A 68 3.30 -8.05 -8.06
CA ASN A 68 3.66 -8.45 -9.43
C ASN A 68 3.61 -7.26 -10.42
N PHE A 69 3.36 -6.05 -9.94
CA PHE A 69 3.39 -4.83 -10.74
C PHE A 69 4.80 -4.24 -10.80
N ALA A 70 5.13 -3.64 -11.95
CA ALA A 70 6.38 -2.91 -12.11
C ALA A 70 6.23 -1.64 -12.96
N PHE A 71 6.81 -0.55 -12.45
CA PHE A 71 7.12 0.63 -13.23
C PHE A 71 8.39 0.40 -14.06
N ILE A 72 8.32 0.76 -15.35
CA ILE A 72 9.43 0.70 -16.30
C ILE A 72 9.83 2.13 -16.65
N SER A 73 11.07 2.50 -16.34
CA SER A 73 11.61 3.82 -16.68
C SER A 73 12.05 3.87 -18.14
N ILE A 74 11.57 4.89 -18.87
CA ILE A 74 12.04 5.26 -20.20
C ILE A 74 12.79 6.60 -20.05
N PRO A 75 14.12 6.65 -20.26
CA PRO A 75 14.93 7.86 -20.04
C PRO A 75 14.78 8.86 -21.19
N ALA A 76 13.56 9.34 -21.40
CA ALA A 76 13.18 10.36 -22.35
C ALA A 76 12.07 11.23 -21.74
N PHE A 77 11.84 12.41 -22.32
CA PHE A 77 10.72 13.28 -21.96
C PHE A 77 9.49 12.91 -22.80
N ALA A 78 8.32 12.87 -22.17
CA ALA A 78 7.04 12.89 -22.84
C ALA A 78 6.13 13.89 -22.15
N ASP A 79 5.45 14.74 -22.93
CA ASP A 79 4.55 15.75 -22.40
C ASP A 79 3.36 15.10 -21.67
N PRO A 80 3.23 15.32 -20.33
CA PRO A 80 2.14 14.80 -19.51
C PRO A 80 0.75 15.10 -20.07
N CYS A 81 0.58 16.23 -20.76
CA CYS A 81 -0.72 16.72 -21.21
C CYS A 81 -1.14 16.24 -22.60
N THR A 82 -0.27 15.48 -23.29
CA THR A 82 -0.66 14.85 -24.55
C THR A 82 -1.73 13.79 -24.30
N ILE A 83 -2.91 14.00 -24.88
CA ILE A 83 -4.03 13.06 -24.81
C ILE A 83 -3.65 11.79 -25.59
N PRO A 84 -3.89 10.58 -25.03
CA PRO A 84 -3.69 9.34 -25.76
C PRO A 84 -4.71 9.22 -26.90
N ASN A 85 -4.29 9.54 -28.12
CA ASN A 85 -4.94 9.05 -29.34
C ASN A 85 -4.37 7.66 -29.69
N VAL A 86 -4.99 7.01 -30.69
CA VAL A 86 -4.65 5.66 -31.21
C VAL A 86 -3.17 5.40 -31.53
N SER A 87 -2.27 6.39 -31.41
CA SER A 87 -0.86 6.27 -31.77
C SER A 87 0.14 7.26 -31.10
N GLY A 88 -0.04 7.80 -29.88
CA GLY A 88 1.08 8.65 -29.38
C GLY A 88 1.10 9.37 -28.04
N GLY A 89 0.09 9.26 -27.17
CA GLY A 89 0.21 9.82 -25.81
C GLY A 89 1.01 8.86 -24.93
N GLN A 90 2.18 9.28 -24.45
CA GLN A 90 3.03 8.47 -23.57
C GLN A 90 2.95 8.97 -22.13
N SER A 91 3.02 8.06 -21.16
CA SER A 91 3.10 8.44 -19.75
C SER A 91 4.39 9.21 -19.47
N GLY A 92 4.31 10.29 -18.72
CA GLY A 92 5.44 11.13 -18.34
C GLY A 92 5.09 12.00 -17.14
N TRP A 93 6.05 12.80 -16.70
CA TRP A 93 5.85 13.76 -15.61
C TRP A 93 6.47 15.12 -15.94
N ALA A 94 6.02 16.19 -15.28
CA ALA A 94 6.65 17.51 -15.38
C ALA A 94 6.28 18.42 -14.21
N PHE A 95 7.08 19.47 -14.00
CA PHE A 95 6.64 20.65 -13.25
C PHE A 95 5.80 21.55 -14.16
N SER A 96 4.69 22.10 -13.64
CA SER A 96 3.78 22.95 -14.40
C SER A 96 3.07 23.97 -13.52
N GLU A 97 2.66 25.10 -14.11
CA GLU A 97 1.79 26.08 -13.46
C GLU A 97 0.30 25.68 -13.47
N THR A 98 -0.07 24.75 -14.35
CA THR A 98 -1.45 24.26 -14.53
C THR A 98 -1.49 22.73 -14.66
N ALA A 99 -2.61 22.14 -14.27
CA ALA A 99 -2.95 20.75 -14.54
C ALA A 99 -3.54 20.65 -15.97
N CYS A 100 -2.67 20.64 -16.98
CA CYS A 100 -3.04 20.58 -18.40
C CYS A 100 -4.02 21.68 -18.85
N GLY A 101 -3.74 22.92 -18.46
CA GLY A 101 -4.55 24.10 -18.80
C GLY A 101 -5.61 24.44 -17.75
N GLU A 102 -5.88 23.55 -16.80
CA GLU A 102 -6.73 23.85 -15.65
C GLU A 102 -5.89 24.33 -14.46
N ALA A 103 -6.40 25.29 -13.69
CA ALA A 103 -5.71 25.73 -12.49
C ALA A 103 -5.59 24.56 -11.50
N PHE A 104 -4.43 24.44 -10.84
CA PHE A 104 -4.32 23.56 -9.68
C PHE A 104 -5.33 23.97 -8.60
N GLY A 105 -5.85 22.97 -7.88
CA GLY A 105 -6.67 23.21 -6.70
C GLY A 105 -5.90 23.97 -5.61
N PRO A 106 -6.61 24.58 -4.65
CA PRO A 106 -5.96 25.18 -3.50
C PRO A 106 -5.15 24.13 -2.74
N ASN A 107 -3.91 24.47 -2.39
CA ASN A 107 -2.97 23.61 -1.68
C ASN A 107 -2.59 22.29 -2.39
N THR A 108 -2.84 22.16 -3.69
CA THR A 108 -2.44 20.98 -4.46
C THR A 108 -0.93 20.98 -4.73
N LEU A 109 -0.26 19.91 -4.32
CA LEU A 109 1.18 19.69 -4.54
C LEU A 109 1.44 19.12 -5.93
N ALA A 110 0.66 18.11 -6.31
CA ALA A 110 0.73 17.46 -7.60
C ALA A 110 -0.62 16.86 -7.97
N VAL A 111 -0.76 16.45 -9.22
CA VAL A 111 -1.89 15.67 -9.70
C VAL A 111 -1.41 14.50 -10.54
N ASN A 112 -2.07 13.36 -10.38
CA ASN A 112 -2.00 12.23 -11.29
C ASN A 112 -3.22 12.25 -12.21
N ILE A 113 -2.98 12.18 -13.51
CA ILE A 113 -4.02 12.09 -14.53
C ILE A 113 -3.94 10.73 -15.17
N SER A 114 -4.97 9.91 -15.00
CA SER A 114 -5.07 8.58 -15.57
C SER A 114 -6.14 8.55 -16.68
N TRP A 115 -5.74 8.12 -17.87
CA TRP A 115 -6.64 7.87 -18.99
C TRP A 115 -7.00 6.39 -19.02
N VAL A 116 -8.30 6.11 -19.01
CA VAL A 116 -8.84 4.75 -18.90
C VAL A 116 -9.80 4.42 -20.04
N TYR A 117 -9.90 3.13 -20.37
CA TYR A 117 -10.95 2.66 -21.27
C TYR A 117 -12.33 2.76 -20.62
N GLN A 118 -13.32 3.25 -21.35
CA GLN A 118 -14.68 3.46 -20.81
C GLN A 118 -15.44 2.17 -20.49
N ASN A 119 -15.12 1.08 -21.19
CA ASN A 119 -15.86 -0.18 -21.09
C ASN A 119 -15.44 -1.02 -19.87
N ASP A 120 -14.20 -0.90 -19.41
CA ASP A 120 -13.66 -1.75 -18.34
C ASP A 120 -12.70 -1.06 -17.37
N GLY A 121 -12.49 0.25 -17.51
CA GLY A 121 -11.71 1.06 -16.57
C GLY A 121 -10.20 0.83 -16.61
N ARG A 122 -9.68 -0.05 -17.48
CA ARG A 122 -8.25 -0.33 -17.55
C ARG A 122 -7.45 0.90 -17.96
N ILE A 123 -6.31 1.09 -17.32
CA ILE A 123 -5.41 2.22 -17.56
C ILE A 123 -4.73 2.05 -18.93
N ILE A 124 -4.70 3.15 -19.68
CA ILE A 124 -4.04 3.30 -20.98
C ILE A 124 -2.76 4.12 -20.84
N LYS A 125 -2.85 5.19 -20.06
CA LYS A 125 -1.80 6.18 -19.83
C LYS A 125 -2.02 6.78 -18.45
N ASN A 126 -0.94 7.12 -17.77
CA ASN A 126 -0.94 7.97 -16.59
C ASN A 126 0.05 9.12 -16.79
N SER A 127 -0.14 10.25 -16.12
CA SER A 127 0.85 11.32 -16.15
C SER A 127 0.79 12.13 -14.86
N THR A 128 1.95 12.58 -14.39
CA THR A 128 2.06 13.31 -13.13
C THR A 128 2.49 14.75 -13.37
N LEU A 129 1.76 15.70 -12.79
CA LEU A 129 2.11 17.12 -12.87
C LEU A 129 2.33 17.67 -11.47
N PHE A 130 3.52 18.17 -11.22
CA PHE A 130 3.88 18.83 -9.97
C PHE A 130 3.65 20.33 -10.10
N ASN A 131 3.00 20.91 -9.10
CA ASN A 131 2.68 22.33 -9.08
C ASN A 131 3.97 23.15 -8.86
N ASN A 132 4.46 23.80 -9.91
CA ASN A 132 5.74 24.52 -9.87
C ASN A 132 5.70 25.83 -9.04
N ARG A 133 4.54 26.18 -8.49
CA ARG A 133 4.39 27.28 -7.51
C ARG A 133 4.78 26.86 -6.10
N ILE A 134 4.99 25.57 -5.87
CA ILE A 134 5.46 25.01 -4.60
C ILE A 134 6.98 24.83 -4.67
N ALA A 135 7.66 25.17 -3.57
CA ALA A 135 9.08 24.93 -3.43
C ALA A 135 9.35 23.44 -3.11
N PHE A 136 9.77 22.70 -4.13
CA PHE A 136 10.21 21.32 -3.99
C PHE A 136 11.72 21.23 -3.80
N ASP A 137 12.15 20.29 -2.97
CA ASP A 137 13.54 19.86 -2.83
C ASP A 137 13.58 18.32 -2.71
N ILE A 138 14.76 17.71 -2.66
CA ILE A 138 14.93 16.27 -2.48
C ILE A 138 15.64 16.06 -1.15
N HIS A 139 14.92 15.53 -0.15
CA HIS A 139 15.48 15.32 1.18
C HIS A 139 14.79 14.17 1.92
N ASN A 140 15.47 13.66 2.96
CA ASN A 140 14.86 12.75 3.92
C ASN A 140 14.42 13.54 5.17
N GLY A 141 13.40 13.07 5.84
CA GLY A 141 12.82 13.68 7.04
C GLY A 141 12.15 15.02 6.78
N SER A 142 12.03 15.81 7.85
CA SER A 142 11.48 17.18 7.81
C SER A 142 12.56 18.16 7.37
N SER A 143 12.23 19.03 6.40
CA SER A 143 13.06 20.15 5.99
C SER A 143 12.22 21.42 6.02
N ALA A 144 12.67 22.42 6.78
CA ALA A 144 11.90 23.64 6.98
C ALA A 144 11.72 24.41 5.65
N GLY A 145 10.46 24.51 5.20
CA GLY A 145 10.06 25.35 4.07
C GLY A 145 10.14 24.69 2.69
N PHE A 146 10.45 23.40 2.61
CA PHE A 146 10.47 22.63 1.37
C PHE A 146 9.58 21.40 1.46
N ILE A 147 8.97 21.04 0.33
CA ILE A 147 8.26 19.76 0.17
C ILE A 147 9.21 18.77 -0.49
N ASP A 148 9.39 17.60 0.12
CA ASP A 148 10.17 16.52 -0.49
C ASP A 148 9.47 16.02 -1.77
N PHE A 149 10.13 16.25 -2.90
CA PHE A 149 9.68 15.83 -4.21
C PHE A 149 9.57 14.31 -4.30
N ARG A 150 10.54 13.55 -3.76
CA ARG A 150 10.53 12.09 -3.91
C ARG A 150 9.30 11.50 -3.23
N ARG A 151 8.98 11.95 -2.02
CA ARG A 151 7.77 11.53 -1.29
C ARG A 151 6.48 11.82 -2.06
N VAL A 152 6.32 13.04 -2.59
CA VAL A 152 5.14 13.38 -3.41
C VAL A 152 5.12 12.55 -4.69
N ALA A 153 6.25 12.34 -5.34
CA ALA A 153 6.35 11.49 -6.52
C ALA A 153 5.93 10.04 -6.21
N THR A 154 6.36 9.47 -5.07
CA THR A 154 5.98 8.11 -4.67
C THR A 154 4.48 8.01 -4.43
N HIS A 155 3.86 9.00 -3.76
CA HIS A 155 2.41 9.07 -3.60
C HIS A 155 1.68 9.13 -4.95
N GLU A 156 2.06 10.05 -5.84
CA GLU A 156 1.41 10.20 -7.15
C GLU A 156 1.61 8.95 -8.02
N LEU A 157 2.73 8.23 -7.84
CA LEU A 157 2.97 6.94 -8.48
C LEU A 157 2.06 5.83 -7.95
N GLY A 158 1.58 5.90 -6.70
CA GLY A 158 0.54 5.00 -6.21
C GLY A 158 -0.78 5.18 -6.97
N HIS A 159 -1.21 6.41 -7.23
CA HIS A 159 -2.33 6.68 -8.13
C HIS A 159 -2.06 6.20 -9.55
N ALA A 160 -0.83 6.40 -10.02
CA ALA A 160 -0.39 5.94 -11.33
C ALA A 160 -0.44 4.40 -11.45
N ALA A 161 -0.31 3.67 -10.34
CA ALA A 161 -0.50 2.24 -10.23
C ALA A 161 -1.97 1.84 -10.00
N GLY A 162 -2.89 2.78 -9.79
CA GLY A 162 -4.33 2.53 -9.63
C GLY A 162 -4.87 2.61 -8.21
N LEU A 163 -4.05 3.04 -7.23
CA LEU A 163 -4.48 3.20 -5.84
C LEU A 163 -5.34 4.46 -5.64
N GLY A 164 -6.31 4.35 -4.73
CA GLY A 164 -7.07 5.50 -4.22
C GLY A 164 -6.36 6.15 -3.03
N HIS A 165 -6.96 7.20 -2.47
CA HIS A 165 -6.51 7.72 -1.19
C HIS A 165 -6.95 6.82 -0.02
N GLU A 166 -6.16 6.81 1.05
CA GLU A 166 -6.51 6.20 2.33
C GLU A 166 -6.20 7.16 3.49
N ASP A 167 -7.25 7.81 4.00
CA ASP A 167 -7.13 8.87 5.00
C ASP A 167 -7.30 8.39 6.44
N THR A 168 -7.68 7.12 6.66
CA THR A 168 -8.06 6.60 7.98
C THR A 168 -6.93 5.85 8.69
N VAL A 169 -5.87 5.51 7.97
CA VAL A 169 -4.69 4.81 8.51
C VAL A 169 -3.39 5.51 8.13
N PHE A 170 -2.28 5.05 8.72
CA PHE A 170 -0.94 5.52 8.40
C PHE A 170 -0.52 4.96 7.02
N ALA A 171 -0.77 5.73 5.97
CA ALA A 171 -0.55 5.36 4.58
C ALA A 171 0.19 6.46 3.83
N LEU A 172 1.04 6.08 2.87
CA LEU A 172 1.62 7.01 1.90
C LEU A 172 0.53 7.58 1.01
N MET A 173 -0.48 6.78 0.65
CA MET A 173 -1.63 7.21 -0.13
C MET A 173 -2.64 8.05 0.66
N ASN A 174 -2.29 8.52 1.85
CA ASN A 174 -3.08 9.55 2.53
C ASN A 174 -3.11 10.83 1.68
N SER A 175 -4.28 11.44 1.54
CA SER A 175 -4.47 12.65 0.73
C SER A 175 -3.69 13.86 1.25
N PHE A 176 -3.30 13.82 2.53
CA PHE A 176 -2.52 14.85 3.19
C PHE A 176 -1.03 14.50 3.22
N TYR A 177 -0.20 15.47 2.84
CA TYR A 177 1.26 15.33 2.94
C TYR A 177 1.72 15.09 4.39
N SER A 178 2.53 14.04 4.58
CA SER A 178 3.17 13.73 5.85
C SER A 178 4.69 13.95 5.77
N GLU A 179 5.27 14.53 6.81
CA GLU A 179 6.73 14.67 6.93
C GLU A 179 7.45 13.37 7.31
N PHE A 180 6.69 12.33 7.68
CA PHE A 180 7.20 11.12 8.33
C PHE A 180 7.01 9.84 7.50
N ILE A 181 6.28 9.90 6.38
CA ILE A 181 5.95 8.75 5.54
C ILE A 181 6.66 8.90 4.21
N GLU A 182 7.79 8.21 4.02
CA GLU A 182 8.63 8.35 2.81
C GLU A 182 8.40 7.25 1.78
N GLU A 183 7.86 6.12 2.23
CA GLU A 183 7.76 4.88 1.49
C GLU A 183 6.33 4.32 1.56
N PRO A 184 5.91 3.43 0.65
CA PRO A 184 4.65 2.72 0.76
C PRO A 184 4.56 1.98 2.10
N GLN A 185 3.47 2.22 2.82
CA GLN A 185 3.14 1.59 4.09
C GLN A 185 2.34 0.30 3.85
N VAL A 186 2.07 -0.42 4.94
CA VAL A 186 1.36 -1.71 4.90
C VAL A 186 0.05 -1.62 4.12
N ASP A 187 -0.75 -0.57 4.33
CA ASP A 187 -2.01 -0.40 3.61
C ASP A 187 -1.80 -0.20 2.10
N ASP A 188 -0.87 0.67 1.71
CA ASP A 188 -0.51 0.94 0.32
C ASP A 188 -0.05 -0.34 -0.41
N ILE A 189 0.78 -1.13 0.27
CA ILE A 189 1.29 -2.42 -0.19
C ILE A 189 0.12 -3.41 -0.39
N ASN A 190 -0.85 -3.41 0.51
CA ASN A 190 -2.04 -4.26 0.40
C ASN A 190 -2.90 -3.85 -0.78
N GLY A 191 -3.10 -2.55 -0.97
CA GLY A 191 -3.83 -2.02 -2.11
C GLY A 191 -3.20 -2.45 -3.43
N ILE A 192 -1.88 -2.30 -3.59
CA ILE A 192 -1.22 -2.65 -4.85
C ILE A 192 -1.19 -4.17 -5.08
N ARG A 193 -1.11 -4.97 -4.02
CA ARG A 193 -1.23 -6.44 -4.10
C ARG A 193 -2.65 -6.91 -4.37
N ALA A 194 -3.67 -6.21 -3.90
CA ALA A 194 -5.05 -6.51 -4.25
C ALA A 194 -5.30 -6.31 -5.75
N LEU A 195 -4.64 -5.31 -6.36
CA LEU A 195 -4.72 -5.04 -7.80
C LEU A 195 -3.88 -6.02 -8.65
N TYR A 196 -2.69 -6.43 -8.18
CA TYR A 196 -1.70 -7.10 -9.03
C TYR A 196 -1.14 -8.44 -8.49
N GLY A 197 -1.43 -8.80 -7.24
CA GLY A 197 -0.82 -9.93 -6.52
C GLY A 197 0.64 -9.65 -6.12
N GLY A 198 1.38 -10.64 -5.59
CA GLY A 198 2.86 -10.55 -5.47
C GLY A 198 3.45 -10.70 -4.07
N GLY A 199 2.98 -11.70 -3.31
CA GLY A 199 3.68 -12.21 -2.12
C GLY A 199 4.30 -13.60 -2.33
N ASP A 200 3.97 -14.30 -3.41
CA ASP A 200 4.20 -15.75 -3.54
C ASP A 200 5.70 -16.09 -3.56
N GLY A 201 6.19 -16.69 -2.47
CA GLY A 201 7.52 -17.32 -2.40
C GLY A 201 8.70 -16.41 -2.00
N ASN A 202 8.47 -15.14 -1.66
CA ASN A 202 9.57 -14.29 -1.20
C ASN A 202 9.85 -14.52 0.30
N ARG A 203 10.97 -15.22 0.56
CA ARG A 203 11.43 -15.65 1.88
C ARG A 203 11.46 -14.52 2.93
N ALA A 204 11.89 -13.32 2.56
CA ALA A 204 12.00 -12.20 3.52
C ALA A 204 10.65 -11.79 4.09
N TYR A 205 9.58 -11.86 3.29
CA TYR A 205 8.23 -11.57 3.77
C TYR A 205 7.70 -12.69 4.66
N VAL A 206 7.93 -13.94 4.30
CA VAL A 206 7.58 -15.08 5.17
C VAL A 206 8.33 -15.01 6.50
N GLU A 207 9.60 -14.61 6.49
CA GLU A 207 10.39 -14.32 7.70
C GLU A 207 9.78 -13.20 8.53
N ALA A 208 9.33 -12.11 7.91
CA ALA A 208 8.66 -11.00 8.60
C ALA A 208 7.31 -11.43 9.23
N PHE A 209 6.50 -12.22 8.52
CA PHE A 209 5.26 -12.79 9.06
C PHE A 209 5.52 -13.62 10.31
N VAL A 210 6.46 -14.57 10.24
CA VAL A 210 6.78 -15.43 11.39
C VAL A 210 7.39 -14.62 12.54
N THR A 211 8.30 -13.68 12.24
CA THR A 211 8.93 -12.79 13.24
C THR A 211 7.90 -12.01 14.04
N ARG A 212 6.85 -11.52 13.37
CA ARG A 212 5.73 -10.87 14.04
C ARG A 212 5.09 -11.76 15.10
N PHE A 213 4.81 -13.04 14.81
CA PHE A 213 4.19 -13.91 15.81
C PHE A 213 5.11 -14.14 17.02
N TYR A 214 6.43 -14.28 16.81
CA TYR A 214 7.38 -14.31 17.92
C TYR A 214 7.31 -13.03 18.77
N GLN A 215 7.28 -11.86 18.15
CA GLN A 215 7.29 -10.59 18.87
C GLN A 215 5.97 -10.30 19.57
N GLN A 216 4.84 -10.49 18.89
CA GLN A 216 3.53 -10.11 19.38
C GLN A 216 2.94 -11.17 20.33
N CYS A 217 3.12 -12.45 20.04
CA CYS A 217 2.59 -13.52 20.89
C CYS A 217 3.55 -13.85 22.04
N LEU A 218 4.86 -13.92 21.77
CA LEU A 218 5.85 -14.42 22.74
C LEU A 218 6.70 -13.31 23.37
N SER A 219 6.64 -12.07 22.87
CA SER A 219 7.45 -10.94 23.34
C SER A 219 8.96 -11.20 23.28
N ARG A 220 9.42 -11.93 22.25
CA ARG A 220 10.84 -12.14 21.97
C ARG A 220 11.12 -12.13 20.47
N ASN A 221 12.39 -12.02 20.12
CA ASN A 221 12.83 -12.28 18.75
C ASN A 221 12.85 -13.79 18.47
N PRO A 222 12.64 -14.20 17.20
CA PRO A 222 12.84 -15.57 16.80
C PRO A 222 14.27 -16.04 17.09
N ASP A 223 14.41 -17.30 17.50
CA ASP A 223 15.68 -17.99 17.35
C ASP A 223 15.87 -18.44 15.88
N PRO A 224 17.12 -18.53 15.37
CA PRO A 224 17.35 -18.83 13.95
C PRO A 224 16.75 -20.17 13.48
N GLY A 225 16.77 -21.19 14.33
CA GLY A 225 16.25 -22.52 14.00
C GLY A 225 14.73 -22.54 13.91
N GLY A 226 14.05 -21.96 14.91
CA GLY A 226 12.60 -21.82 14.94
C GLY A 226 12.07 -20.98 13.79
N LEU A 227 12.72 -19.85 13.46
CA LEU A 227 12.35 -19.04 12.29
C LEU A 227 12.47 -19.84 10.99
N ALA A 228 13.62 -20.48 10.77
CA ALA A 228 13.86 -21.24 9.56
C ALA A 228 12.85 -22.39 9.39
N GLY A 229 12.47 -23.06 10.48
CA GLY A 229 11.47 -24.13 10.47
C GLY A 229 10.10 -23.66 9.96
N TRP A 230 9.54 -22.62 10.57
CA TRP A 230 8.25 -22.06 10.15
C TRP A 230 8.27 -21.53 8.71
N VAL A 231 9.31 -20.78 8.37
CA VAL A 231 9.46 -20.18 7.04
C VAL A 231 9.54 -21.24 5.95
N ASN A 232 10.33 -22.29 6.16
CA ASN A 232 10.45 -23.37 5.18
C ASN A 232 9.13 -24.13 5.00
N ALA A 233 8.36 -24.31 6.07
CA ALA A 233 7.06 -24.98 5.99
C ALA A 233 6.01 -24.14 5.25
N LEU A 234 5.96 -22.83 5.51
CA LEU A 234 5.10 -21.88 4.79
C LEU A 234 5.48 -21.81 3.30
N LEU A 235 6.78 -21.70 2.99
CA LEU A 235 7.26 -21.67 1.60
C LEU A 235 7.02 -22.99 0.85
N ALA A 236 7.05 -24.12 1.55
CA ALA A 236 6.72 -25.43 0.99
C ALA A 236 5.20 -25.66 0.83
N GLY A 237 4.36 -24.75 1.33
CA GLY A 237 2.91 -24.90 1.33
C GLY A 237 2.41 -26.03 2.23
N THR A 238 3.22 -26.51 3.18
CA THR A 238 2.84 -27.57 4.11
C THR A 238 2.13 -27.03 5.35
N LEU A 239 2.26 -25.73 5.63
CA LEU A 239 1.50 -25.01 6.65
C LEU A 239 0.84 -23.78 6.04
N SER A 240 -0.32 -23.44 6.57
CA SER A 240 -1.02 -22.17 6.33
C SER A 240 -0.69 -21.13 7.39
N GLY A 241 -1.11 -19.89 7.18
CA GLY A 241 -1.03 -18.83 8.19
C GLY A 241 -1.77 -19.19 9.48
N ALA A 242 -2.94 -19.83 9.37
CA ALA A 242 -3.74 -20.29 10.50
C ALA A 242 -3.02 -21.39 11.29
N ASP A 243 -2.30 -22.29 10.63
CA ASP A 243 -1.49 -23.32 11.31
C ASP A 243 -0.36 -22.69 12.13
N VAL A 244 0.30 -21.66 11.59
CA VAL A 244 1.33 -20.89 12.32
C VAL A 244 0.72 -20.18 13.51
N ALA A 245 -0.39 -19.46 13.30
CA ALA A 245 -1.13 -18.80 14.37
C ALA A 245 -1.49 -19.76 15.51
N ASN A 246 -2.06 -20.91 15.18
CA ASN A 246 -2.41 -21.97 16.13
C ASN A 246 -1.17 -22.49 16.88
N GLY A 247 -0.08 -22.71 16.16
CA GLY A 247 1.20 -23.16 16.71
C GLY A 247 1.80 -22.18 17.73
N PHE A 248 1.66 -20.87 17.52
CA PHE A 248 2.10 -19.87 18.48
C PHE A 248 1.17 -19.74 19.68
N ILE A 249 -0.13 -19.59 19.45
CA ILE A 249 -1.13 -19.31 20.50
C ILE A 249 -1.29 -20.49 21.47
N PHE A 250 -1.15 -21.72 20.99
CA PHE A 250 -1.22 -22.92 21.84
C PHE A 250 0.16 -23.54 22.12
N SER A 251 1.24 -22.80 21.85
CA SER A 251 2.57 -23.21 22.29
C SER A 251 2.65 -23.26 23.82
N PRO A 252 3.47 -24.16 24.40
CA PRO A 252 3.76 -24.14 25.83
C PRO A 252 4.29 -22.78 26.32
N GLU A 253 5.04 -22.07 25.45
CA GLU A 253 5.60 -20.75 25.75
C GLU A 253 4.51 -19.68 25.89
N PHE A 254 3.52 -19.64 24.99
CA PHE A 254 2.40 -18.73 25.10
C PHE A 254 1.51 -19.05 26.30
N ILE A 255 1.22 -20.34 26.53
CA ILE A 255 0.40 -20.79 27.66
C ILE A 255 1.06 -20.40 28.99
N ALA A 256 2.38 -20.52 29.10
CA ALA A 256 3.13 -20.15 30.30
C ALA A 256 3.04 -18.66 30.66
N ARG A 257 2.66 -17.78 29.71
CA ARG A 257 2.42 -16.36 29.98
C ARG A 257 1.18 -16.12 30.84
N ASN A 258 0.27 -17.10 30.94
CA ASN A 258 -0.94 -17.04 31.74
C ASN A 258 -1.74 -15.74 31.53
N THR A 259 -1.92 -15.35 30.26
CA THR A 259 -2.59 -14.10 29.88
C THR A 259 -4.04 -14.07 30.37
N THR A 260 -4.54 -12.88 30.69
CA THR A 260 -5.98 -12.61 30.88
C THR A 260 -6.73 -12.68 29.55
N ASN A 261 -8.07 -12.66 29.58
CA ASN A 261 -8.89 -12.62 28.36
C ASN A 261 -8.67 -11.31 27.60
N GLU A 262 -8.54 -10.21 28.33
CA GLU A 262 -8.26 -8.87 27.86
C GLU A 262 -6.92 -8.79 27.12
N GLU A 263 -5.86 -9.33 27.72
CA GLU A 263 -4.52 -9.39 27.11
C GLU A 263 -4.49 -10.32 25.90
N PHE A 264 -5.16 -11.47 25.99
CA PHE A 264 -5.25 -12.43 24.88
C PHE A 264 -5.86 -11.79 23.64
N VAL A 265 -7.01 -11.12 23.76
CA VAL A 265 -7.65 -10.44 22.62
C VAL A 265 -6.75 -9.33 22.07
N ALA A 266 -6.15 -8.49 22.92
CA ALA A 266 -5.25 -7.44 22.45
C ALA A 266 -4.03 -7.98 21.69
N ILE A 267 -3.47 -9.12 22.13
CA ILE A 267 -2.39 -9.80 21.41
C ILE A 267 -2.87 -10.28 20.04
N LEU A 268 -4.07 -10.86 19.94
CA LEU A 268 -4.60 -11.32 18.64
C LEU A 268 -4.74 -10.16 17.66
N TYR A 269 -5.29 -9.01 18.05
CA TYR A 269 -5.40 -7.84 17.17
C TYR A 269 -4.04 -7.40 16.61
N ARG A 270 -3.03 -7.28 17.48
CA ARG A 270 -1.68 -6.90 17.05
C ARG A 270 -1.01 -7.94 16.16
N ALA A 271 -1.09 -9.22 16.55
CA ALA A 271 -0.42 -10.32 15.86
C ALA A 271 -1.11 -10.73 14.56
N PHE A 272 -2.43 -10.54 14.44
CA PHE A 272 -3.24 -11.09 13.34
C PHE A 272 -3.75 -10.00 12.40
N PHE A 273 -3.92 -8.75 12.86
CA PHE A 273 -4.52 -7.67 12.06
C PHE A 273 -3.64 -6.43 11.88
N ALA A 274 -2.43 -6.38 12.47
CA ALA A 274 -1.56 -5.19 12.37
C ALA A 274 -2.06 -3.91 13.02
N ARG A 275 -3.01 -4.02 13.95
CA ARG A 275 -3.62 -2.85 14.57
C ARG A 275 -3.91 -3.08 16.04
N GLU A 276 -4.11 -1.98 16.76
CA GLU A 276 -4.73 -2.04 18.08
C GLU A 276 -6.22 -2.39 17.95
N PRO A 277 -6.80 -3.03 18.98
CA PRO A 277 -8.21 -3.36 18.99
C PRO A 277 -9.08 -2.10 19.02
N ASP A 278 -10.15 -2.09 18.22
CA ASP A 278 -11.21 -1.09 18.36
C ASP A 278 -12.11 -1.43 19.54
N ALA A 279 -12.71 -0.41 20.17
CA ALA A 279 -13.47 -0.60 21.42
C ALA A 279 -14.66 -1.57 21.26
N GLY A 280 -15.30 -1.60 20.08
CA GLY A 280 -16.46 -2.45 19.82
C GLY A 280 -16.08 -3.92 19.72
N GLY A 281 -15.19 -4.24 18.78
CA GLY A 281 -14.69 -5.60 18.55
C GLY A 281 -13.98 -6.16 19.76
N TYR A 282 -13.16 -5.35 20.44
CA TYR A 282 -12.49 -5.75 21.68
C TYR A 282 -13.46 -6.26 22.73
N ASN A 283 -14.46 -5.43 23.08
CA ASN A 283 -15.45 -5.76 24.09
C ASN A 283 -16.27 -6.98 23.69
N GLY A 284 -16.60 -7.13 22.41
CA GLY A 284 -17.31 -8.31 21.90
C GLY A 284 -16.56 -9.63 22.13
N TRP A 285 -15.27 -9.66 21.78
CA TRP A 285 -14.42 -10.85 21.97
C TRP A 285 -14.15 -11.14 23.44
N VAL A 286 -13.85 -10.12 24.25
CA VAL A 286 -13.63 -10.29 25.69
C VAL A 286 -14.90 -10.82 26.37
N ASN A 287 -16.08 -10.27 26.05
CA ASN A 287 -17.35 -10.75 26.60
C ASN A 287 -17.66 -12.19 26.19
N SER A 288 -17.31 -12.59 24.96
CA SER A 288 -17.45 -13.98 24.50
C SER A 288 -16.61 -14.94 25.36
N LEU A 289 -15.35 -14.60 25.63
CA LEU A 289 -14.47 -15.39 26.51
C LEU A 289 -14.99 -15.43 27.95
N ASN A 290 -15.43 -14.29 28.49
CA ASN A 290 -15.99 -14.20 29.83
C ASN A 290 -17.31 -14.99 29.97
N SER A 291 -18.02 -15.20 28.86
CA SER A 291 -19.24 -16.00 28.79
C SER A 291 -18.99 -17.50 28.52
N GLY A 292 -17.71 -17.93 28.49
CA GLY A 292 -17.33 -19.34 28.39
C GLY A 292 -16.92 -19.82 27.00
N ALA A 293 -16.80 -18.93 26.00
CA ALA A 293 -16.18 -19.31 24.73
C ALA A 293 -14.71 -19.73 24.96
N SER A 294 -14.26 -20.74 24.21
CA SER A 294 -12.86 -21.17 24.28
C SER A 294 -11.95 -20.19 23.54
N ARG A 295 -10.67 -20.14 23.93
CA ARG A 295 -9.65 -19.41 23.17
C ARG A 295 -9.47 -19.94 21.75
N GLN A 296 -9.74 -21.22 21.52
CA GLN A 296 -9.76 -21.81 20.17
C GLN A 296 -10.89 -21.19 19.33
N ALA A 297 -12.11 -21.11 19.87
CA ALA A 297 -13.23 -20.52 19.14
C ALA A 297 -12.98 -19.04 18.79
N VAL A 298 -12.33 -18.29 19.68
CA VAL A 298 -11.91 -16.92 19.39
C VAL A 298 -10.80 -16.88 18.35
N LEU A 299 -9.77 -17.73 18.46
CA LEU A 299 -8.72 -17.82 17.45
C LEU A 299 -9.27 -18.13 16.06
N ASP A 300 -10.19 -19.10 15.97
CA ASP A 300 -10.85 -19.49 14.72
C ASP A 300 -11.62 -18.31 14.12
N GLY A 301 -12.25 -17.48 14.94
CA GLY A 301 -12.91 -16.25 14.50
C GLY A 301 -11.94 -15.22 13.93
N PHE A 302 -10.72 -15.12 14.47
CA PHE A 302 -9.67 -14.26 13.92
C PHE A 302 -9.09 -14.84 12.63
N THR A 303 -8.73 -16.13 12.60
CA THR A 303 -8.06 -16.77 11.44
C THR A 303 -8.97 -16.96 10.23
N HIS A 304 -10.29 -17.01 10.41
CA HIS A 304 -11.27 -17.05 9.31
C HIS A 304 -11.91 -15.67 9.03
N SER A 305 -11.26 -14.59 9.48
CA SER A 305 -11.71 -13.24 9.16
C SER A 305 -11.03 -12.71 7.89
N LEU A 306 -11.72 -11.82 7.20
CA LEU A 306 -11.16 -11.09 6.06
C LEU A 306 -9.89 -10.31 6.45
N GLU A 307 -9.79 -9.82 7.68
CA GLU A 307 -8.59 -9.11 8.15
C GLU A 307 -7.37 -10.03 8.21
N PHE A 308 -7.53 -11.29 8.62
CA PHE A 308 -6.44 -12.26 8.61
C PHE A 308 -6.11 -12.75 7.19
N GLU A 309 -7.11 -12.97 6.35
CA GLU A 309 -6.88 -13.26 4.92
C GLU A 309 -6.07 -12.14 4.26
N ASN A 310 -6.42 -10.88 4.52
CA ASN A 310 -5.70 -9.71 4.06
C ASN A 310 -4.26 -9.73 4.59
N LEU A 311 -4.04 -10.00 5.89
CA LEU A 311 -2.70 -10.13 6.46
C LEU A 311 -1.88 -11.20 5.73
N CYS A 312 -2.42 -12.39 5.54
CA CYS A 312 -1.71 -13.48 4.88
C CYS A 312 -1.40 -13.14 3.42
N ALA A 313 -2.30 -12.45 2.72
CA ALA A 313 -2.06 -11.95 1.36
C ALA A 313 -0.89 -10.95 1.29
N ILE A 314 -0.68 -10.10 2.32
CA ILE A 314 0.51 -9.24 2.44
C ILE A 314 1.78 -10.09 2.37
N TYR A 315 1.82 -11.21 3.08
CA TYR A 315 3.04 -12.00 3.18
C TYR A 315 3.14 -13.12 2.15
N GLY A 316 2.18 -13.21 1.21
CA GLY A 316 2.12 -14.28 0.22
C GLY A 316 1.90 -15.66 0.82
N ILE A 317 1.11 -15.71 1.90
CA ILE A 317 0.83 -16.91 2.66
C ILE A 317 -0.61 -17.33 2.40
N THR A 318 -0.82 -18.62 2.19
CA THR A 318 -2.17 -19.20 2.20
C THR A 318 -2.76 -19.07 3.60
N PRO A 319 -3.88 -18.37 3.82
CA PRO A 319 -4.40 -18.09 5.16
C PRO A 319 -4.83 -19.36 5.90
N TYR A 320 -5.54 -20.26 5.22
CA TYR A 320 -5.96 -21.57 5.70
C TYR A 320 -6.22 -22.49 4.51
N PHE A 321 -6.22 -23.80 4.74
CA PHE A 321 -6.60 -24.78 3.73
C PHE A 321 -8.13 -24.99 3.73
N ALA A 322 -8.69 -25.23 2.55
CA ALA A 322 -10.11 -25.52 2.36
C ALA A 322 -10.45 -26.99 2.64
#